data_AF-A0A2N9GDL4-F1
#
_entry.id   AF-A0A2N9GDL4-F1
#
_cell.length_a   1.000
_cell.length_b   1.000
_cell.length_c   1.000
_cell.angle_alpha   90.00
_cell.angle_beta   90.00
_cell.angle_gamma   90.00
#
_symmetry.space_group_name_H-M   'P 1'
#
loop_
_entity.id
_entity.type
_entity.pdbx_description
1 polymer ?
#
loop_
_entity_poly.entity_id
_entity_poly.type
_entity_poly.pdbx_seq_one_letter_code
_entity_poly.pdbx_strand_id
1 'polypeptide(L)'
;MAVSLDEKKKNYTLQKSEEAFAAAKVQLITIEHLACVVLDLIPGGVNSPARAFKSVGGQAYYNGFCQGIRMWDIDGNEYIDYVLAAFAETMKKGTSFGAPCTEACMGVLRLARSFTGKERIIKFEGCYHCHADPFLFKAGSGVATLGLPDSPGEIAGIILEPVVGNSGFIAPKPEFLNAIRKITKEDGALLIFDEVMTGFRLSYGGAQEYFGITPDLSTLGKVIGGGLLVGNIFISK
;
A
#
# COMPACT_ATOMS: atom_id res chain seq x y z
N MET A 1 -28.85 -6.40 31.91
CA MET A 1 -28.03 -7.64 31.97
C MET A 1 -26.58 -7.23 31.99
N ALA A 2 -25.88 -7.44 33.10
CA ALA A 2 -24.43 -7.23 33.16
C ALA A 2 -23.77 -8.44 32.48
N VAL A 3 -23.03 -8.20 31.39
CA VAL A 3 -22.16 -9.22 30.80
C VAL A 3 -20.97 -9.35 31.74
N SER A 4 -20.83 -10.47 32.46
CA SER A 4 -19.60 -10.72 33.21
C SER A 4 -18.50 -11.05 32.21
N LEU A 5 -17.45 -10.23 32.21
CA LEU A 5 -16.20 -10.56 31.54
C LEU A 5 -15.47 -11.55 32.44
N ASP A 6 -15.70 -12.85 32.23
CA ASP A 6 -14.78 -13.87 32.70
C ASP A 6 -13.47 -13.69 31.92
N GLU A 7 -12.59 -12.81 32.41
CA GLU A 7 -11.23 -12.68 31.90
C GLU A 7 -10.43 -13.92 32.31
N LYS A 8 -10.62 -15.02 31.58
CA LYS A 8 -9.58 -16.05 31.49
C LYS A 8 -8.35 -15.35 30.93
N LYS A 9 -7.35 -15.08 31.78
CA LYS A 9 -6.00 -14.68 31.38
C LYS A 9 -5.50 -15.70 30.35
N LYS A 10 -5.65 -15.40 29.06
CA LYS A 10 -4.99 -16.16 28.00
C LYS A 10 -3.50 -15.86 28.13
N ASN A 11 -2.69 -16.90 28.30
CA ASN A 11 -1.24 -16.74 28.29
C ASN A 11 -0.81 -16.41 26.87
N TYR A 12 -0.40 -15.17 26.66
CA TYR A 12 0.14 -14.70 25.40
C TYR A 12 1.60 -15.16 25.29
N THR A 13 1.97 -15.78 24.17
CA THR A 13 3.33 -16.27 23.91
C THR A 13 3.72 -16.05 22.45
N LEU A 14 5.00 -15.79 22.18
CA LEU A 14 5.54 -15.64 20.84
C LEU A 14 6.61 -16.69 20.52
N GLN A 15 6.68 -17.76 21.30
CA GLN A 15 7.79 -18.72 21.24
C GLN A 15 7.95 -19.33 19.84
N LYS A 16 6.87 -19.82 19.21
CA LYS A 16 6.96 -20.42 17.88
C LYS A 16 7.29 -19.36 16.83
N SER A 17 6.78 -18.14 17.01
CA SER A 17 7.10 -17.02 16.12
C SER A 17 8.59 -16.64 16.20
N GLU A 18 9.17 -16.59 17.40
CA GLU A 18 10.60 -16.36 17.62
C GLU A 18 11.43 -17.46 16.98
N GLU A 19 11.07 -18.73 17.20
CA GLU A 19 11.73 -19.89 16.59
C GLU A 19 11.68 -19.82 15.05
N ALA A 20 10.53 -19.46 14.46
CA ALA A 20 10.38 -19.31 13.01
C ALA A 20 11.21 -18.14 12.44
N PHE A 21 11.25 -16.99 13.12
CA PHE A 21 12.08 -15.85 12.71
C PHE A 21 13.58 -16.16 12.87
N ALA A 22 13.97 -16.93 13.88
CA ALA A 22 15.34 -17.40 14.07
C ALA A 22 15.75 -18.39 12.98
N ALA A 23 14.88 -19.34 12.60
CA ALA A 23 15.10 -20.27 11.50
C ALA A 23 15.23 -19.54 10.15
N ALA A 24 14.42 -18.49 9.91
CA ALA A 24 14.56 -17.64 8.72
C ALA A 24 15.88 -16.85 8.67
N LYS A 25 16.56 -16.69 9.82
CA LYS A 25 17.87 -16.04 9.94
C LYS A 25 19.04 -17.02 9.93
N VAL A 26 18.83 -18.29 10.27
CA VAL A 26 19.90 -19.28 10.47
C VAL A 26 19.47 -20.63 9.89
N GLN A 27 20.04 -20.98 8.74
CA GLN A 27 19.97 -22.35 8.23
C GLN A 27 21.29 -22.76 7.56
N LEU A 28 22.34 -22.98 8.35
CA LEU A 28 23.53 -23.71 7.87
C LEU A 28 23.15 -25.17 7.62
N ILE A 29 23.13 -25.60 6.35
CA ILE A 29 22.94 -27.00 5.97
C ILE A 29 24.29 -27.56 5.52
N THR A 30 24.77 -28.59 6.20
CA THR A 30 25.90 -29.42 5.76
C THR A 30 25.40 -30.56 4.89
N ILE A 31 25.70 -30.51 3.59
CA ILE A 31 25.95 -31.68 2.76
C ILE A 31 27.22 -31.37 1.96
N GLU A 32 28.16 -32.30 1.96
CA GLU A 32 29.46 -32.19 1.29
C GLU A 32 29.29 -31.72 -0.17
N HIS A 33 29.98 -30.62 -0.50
CA HIS A 33 30.13 -30.03 -1.84
C HIS A 33 29.06 -29.03 -2.33
N LEU A 34 28.87 -27.90 -1.63
CA LEU A 34 28.76 -26.58 -2.29
C LEU A 34 28.93 -25.44 -1.27
N ALA A 35 29.80 -24.47 -1.57
CA ALA A 35 30.00 -23.27 -0.76
C ALA A 35 28.85 -22.26 -0.93
N CYS A 36 28.32 -21.72 0.18
CA CYS A 36 28.10 -20.28 0.47
C CYS A 36 27.11 -20.03 1.64
N VAL A 37 27.34 -18.92 2.35
CA VAL A 37 26.85 -18.46 3.66
C VAL A 37 25.31 -18.45 3.81
N VAL A 38 24.80 -18.87 4.99
CA VAL A 38 23.38 -18.69 5.38
C VAL A 38 23.26 -17.71 6.55
N LEU A 39 23.23 -16.44 6.18
CA LEU A 39 22.57 -15.33 6.91
C LEU A 39 21.43 -14.71 6.05
N ASP A 40 21.11 -15.29 4.89
CA ASP A 40 20.67 -14.55 3.68
C ASP A 40 19.46 -15.14 2.91
N LEU A 41 18.48 -15.82 3.54
CA LEU A 41 17.33 -16.34 2.76
C LEU A 41 16.30 -15.25 2.39
N ILE A 42 15.97 -14.33 3.31
CA ILE A 42 15.06 -13.19 3.06
C ILE A 42 15.56 -11.96 3.82
N PRO A 43 15.92 -10.84 3.15
CA PRO A 43 16.39 -9.62 3.82
C PRO A 43 15.42 -9.11 4.89
N GLY A 44 15.89 -9.04 6.13
CA GLY A 44 15.06 -8.62 7.28
C GLY A 44 14.03 -9.67 7.74
N GLY A 45 14.09 -10.90 7.23
CA GLY A 45 13.19 -12.01 7.60
C GLY A 45 11.76 -11.88 7.06
N VAL A 46 11.51 -10.91 6.16
CA VAL A 46 10.16 -10.61 5.65
C VAL A 46 10.17 -10.19 4.18
N ASN A 47 9.11 -10.56 3.44
CA ASN A 47 8.93 -10.16 2.04
C ASN A 47 8.44 -8.71 1.87
N SER A 48 8.07 -8.02 2.97
CA SER A 48 7.64 -6.62 2.95
C SER A 48 8.17 -5.91 4.20
N PRO A 49 8.89 -4.78 4.09
CA PRO A 49 9.58 -4.14 5.22
C PRO A 49 8.70 -3.81 6.43
N ALA A 50 7.43 -3.41 6.20
CA ALA A 50 6.50 -3.08 7.27
C ALA A 50 6.21 -4.27 8.21
N ARG A 51 6.36 -5.51 7.71
CA ARG A 51 6.15 -6.74 8.49
C ARG A 51 7.28 -7.03 9.48
N ALA A 52 8.40 -6.33 9.39
CA ALA A 52 9.55 -6.52 10.29
C ALA A 52 9.37 -5.83 11.66
N PHE A 53 8.26 -5.09 11.86
CA PHE A 53 7.92 -4.41 13.12
C PHE A 53 8.95 -3.36 13.58
N LYS A 54 9.92 -2.99 12.72
CA LYS A 54 10.98 -2.01 13.04
C LYS A 54 10.43 -0.65 13.49
N SER A 55 9.28 -0.23 12.96
CA SER A 55 8.64 1.05 13.30
C SER A 55 7.93 1.07 14.65
N VAL A 56 7.50 -0.10 15.16
CA VAL A 56 6.74 -0.23 16.42
C VAL A 56 7.56 -0.86 17.54
N GLY A 57 8.69 -1.49 17.20
CA GLY A 57 9.51 -2.26 18.12
C GLY A 57 8.89 -3.63 18.46
N GLY A 58 9.67 -4.46 19.15
CA GLY A 58 9.25 -5.80 19.56
C GLY A 58 9.46 -6.89 18.49
N GLN A 59 9.00 -8.09 18.83
CA GLN A 59 9.11 -9.28 18.00
C GLN A 59 7.89 -9.40 17.08
N ALA A 60 8.12 -9.52 15.77
CA ALA A 60 7.07 -9.83 14.82
C ALA A 60 6.55 -11.26 15.04
N TYR A 61 5.27 -11.48 14.73
CA TYR A 61 4.61 -12.78 14.84
C TYR A 61 4.22 -13.32 13.46
N TYR A 62 4.04 -14.63 13.37
CA TYR A 62 3.56 -15.28 12.14
C TYR A 62 2.06 -15.57 12.24
N ASN A 63 1.30 -15.03 11.29
CA ASN A 63 -0.12 -15.34 11.15
C ASN A 63 -0.30 -16.81 10.76
N GLY A 64 -1.21 -17.51 11.46
CA GLY A 64 -1.58 -18.88 11.14
C GLY A 64 -2.88 -18.96 10.33
N PHE A 65 -3.97 -18.44 10.90
CA PHE A 65 -5.30 -18.52 10.29
C PHE A 65 -6.14 -17.29 10.64
N CYS A 66 -7.15 -16.98 9.83
CA CYS A 66 -8.01 -15.83 10.00
C CYS A 66 -9.43 -16.12 9.48
N GLN A 67 -10.43 -15.57 10.17
CA GLN A 67 -11.83 -15.73 9.85
C GLN A 67 -12.62 -14.51 10.31
N GLY A 68 -13.31 -13.86 9.37
CA GLY A 68 -14.02 -12.61 9.65
C GLY A 68 -13.05 -11.53 10.09
N ILE A 69 -13.35 -10.87 11.22
CA ILE A 69 -12.51 -9.83 11.83
C ILE A 69 -11.43 -10.39 12.77
N ARG A 70 -11.32 -11.73 12.88
CA ARG A 70 -10.44 -12.39 13.84
C ARG A 70 -9.28 -13.05 13.13
N MET A 71 -8.13 -13.00 13.78
CA MET A 71 -6.89 -13.60 13.31
C MET A 71 -6.23 -14.36 14.46
N TRP A 72 -5.62 -15.49 14.14
CA TRP A 72 -4.84 -16.31 15.04
C TRP A 72 -3.43 -16.46 14.50
N ASP A 73 -2.44 -16.24 15.35
CA ASP A 73 -1.04 -16.55 15.01
C ASP A 73 -0.73 -18.04 15.22
N ILE A 74 0.49 -18.45 14.88
CA ILE A 74 0.95 -19.84 15.03
C ILE A 74 1.09 -20.27 16.50
N ASP A 75 1.19 -19.30 17.41
CA ASP A 75 1.26 -19.48 18.86
C ASP A 75 -0.12 -19.69 19.48
N GLY A 76 -1.20 -19.40 18.74
CA GLY A 76 -2.59 -19.55 19.15
C GLY A 76 -3.18 -18.31 19.81
N ASN A 77 -2.46 -17.17 19.79
CA ASN A 77 -2.99 -15.90 20.25
C ASN A 77 -4.05 -15.41 19.26
N GLU A 78 -5.08 -14.74 19.78
CA GLU A 78 -6.20 -14.24 18.99
C GLU A 78 -6.20 -12.72 18.98
N TYR A 79 -6.40 -12.15 17.79
CA TYR A 79 -6.40 -10.71 17.54
C TYR A 79 -7.68 -10.30 16.82
N ILE A 80 -8.13 -9.07 17.09
CA ILE A 80 -9.07 -8.36 16.21
C ILE A 80 -8.22 -7.68 15.13
N ASP A 81 -8.44 -8.04 13.87
CA ASP A 81 -7.64 -7.57 12.75
C ASP A 81 -8.18 -6.24 12.20
N TYR A 82 -7.47 -5.15 12.49
CA TYR A 82 -7.72 -3.81 11.90
C TYR A 82 -6.85 -3.51 10.68
N VAL A 83 -5.94 -4.42 10.30
CA VAL A 83 -5.08 -4.28 9.12
C VAL A 83 -5.85 -4.71 7.88
N LEU A 84 -6.67 -5.76 7.97
CA LEU A 84 -7.41 -6.33 6.84
C LEU A 84 -8.86 -6.72 7.17
N ALA A 85 -9.58 -5.92 7.96
CA ALA A 85 -11.03 -6.09 8.15
C ALA A 85 -11.84 -5.84 6.84
N ALA A 86 -11.78 -6.83 5.95
CA ALA A 86 -12.72 -7.18 4.89
C ALA A 86 -12.23 -8.54 4.34
N PHE A 87 -13.14 -9.51 4.20
CA PHE A 87 -12.97 -10.86 3.60
C PHE A 87 -12.67 -12.01 4.57
N ALA A 88 -13.73 -12.72 4.98
CA ALA A 88 -13.68 -13.94 5.79
C ALA A 88 -13.42 -15.23 4.98
N GLU A 89 -13.72 -15.23 3.67
CA GLU A 89 -13.86 -16.45 2.88
C GLU A 89 -12.61 -16.77 2.03
N THR A 90 -11.95 -15.75 1.47
CA THR A 90 -10.68 -15.89 0.76
C THR A 90 -9.54 -16.30 1.70
N MET A 91 -9.63 -15.90 2.97
CA MET A 91 -8.64 -16.19 4.03
C MET A 91 -8.44 -17.69 4.29
N LYS A 92 -9.44 -18.53 3.99
CA LYS A 92 -9.34 -19.99 4.17
C LYS A 92 -8.28 -20.66 3.29
N LYS A 93 -7.76 -19.98 2.25
CA LYS A 93 -6.82 -20.55 1.28
C LYS A 93 -5.41 -19.94 1.34
N GLY A 94 -5.15 -19.03 2.28
CA GLY A 94 -3.89 -18.31 2.39
C GLY A 94 -3.71 -17.32 1.23
N THR A 95 -3.60 -16.05 1.53
CA THR A 95 -3.42 -15.02 0.51
C THR A 95 -2.45 -13.94 0.96
N SER A 96 -1.46 -13.65 0.11
CA SER A 96 -0.49 -12.58 0.32
C SER A 96 -1.17 -11.24 0.08
N PHE A 97 -1.53 -10.54 1.16
CA PHE A 97 -2.03 -9.18 1.06
C PHE A 97 -0.86 -8.19 1.07
N GLY A 98 -0.82 -7.33 0.07
CA GLY A 98 0.25 -6.36 -0.12
C GLY A 98 1.10 -6.61 -1.38
N ALA A 99 0.61 -7.37 -2.36
CA ALA A 99 1.24 -7.28 -3.68
C ALA A 99 1.13 -5.83 -4.16
N PRO A 100 2.27 -5.21 -4.47
CA PRO A 100 2.28 -3.83 -4.88
C PRO A 100 1.60 -3.75 -6.25
N CYS A 101 0.71 -2.78 -6.43
CA CYS A 101 0.11 -2.49 -7.73
C CYS A 101 1.07 -1.71 -8.62
N THR A 102 2.38 -1.99 -8.51
CA THR A 102 3.47 -1.27 -9.17
C THR A 102 3.23 -1.20 -10.66
N GLU A 103 2.76 -2.29 -11.27
CA GLU A 103 2.49 -2.36 -12.70
C GLU A 103 1.37 -1.41 -13.14
N ALA A 104 0.30 -1.29 -12.35
CA ALA A 104 -0.77 -0.33 -12.62
C ALA A 104 -0.26 1.12 -12.50
N CYS A 105 0.50 1.42 -11.43
CA CYS A 105 1.14 2.73 -11.24
C CYS A 105 2.12 3.06 -12.38
N MET A 106 2.92 2.11 -12.84
CA MET A 106 3.82 2.29 -13.99
C MET A 106 3.05 2.51 -15.29
N GLY A 107 1.96 1.76 -15.49
CA GLY A 107 1.13 1.87 -16.68
C GLY A 107 0.45 3.24 -16.81
N VAL A 108 -0.05 3.82 -15.71
CA VAL A 108 -0.65 5.17 -15.77
C VAL A 108 0.36 6.25 -16.09
N LEU A 109 1.61 6.13 -15.63
CA LEU A 109 2.67 7.07 -16.03
C LEU A 109 2.95 6.99 -17.53
N ARG A 110 3.05 5.76 -18.06
CA ARG A 110 3.27 5.55 -19.49
C ARG A 110 2.09 6.10 -20.31
N LEU A 111 0.86 5.81 -19.91
CA LEU A 111 -0.35 6.32 -20.56
C LEU A 111 -0.39 7.84 -20.56
N ALA A 112 -0.12 8.48 -19.42
CA ALA A 112 -0.10 9.92 -19.32
C ALA A 112 0.91 10.55 -20.28
N ARG A 113 2.16 10.06 -20.26
CA ARG A 113 3.21 10.56 -21.15
C ARG A 113 2.87 10.36 -22.63
N SER A 114 2.40 9.18 -23.00
CA SER A 114 2.01 8.88 -24.38
C SER A 114 0.82 9.70 -24.86
N PHE A 115 -0.14 9.97 -23.98
CA PHE A 115 -1.33 10.74 -24.32
C PHE A 115 -1.02 12.24 -24.48
N THR A 116 -0.22 12.81 -23.59
CA THR A 116 0.07 14.25 -23.61
C THR A 116 1.29 14.62 -24.46
N GLY A 117 2.17 13.66 -24.78
CA GLY A 117 3.47 13.92 -25.39
C GLY A 117 4.45 14.66 -24.46
N LYS A 118 4.19 14.63 -23.16
CA LYS A 118 4.97 15.34 -22.13
C LYS A 118 5.67 14.32 -21.23
N GLU A 119 6.74 14.73 -20.55
CA GLU A 119 7.58 13.78 -19.79
C GLU A 119 7.43 13.87 -18.27
N ARG A 120 7.09 15.04 -17.73
CA ARG A 120 7.16 15.27 -16.27
C ARG A 120 5.90 14.80 -15.56
N ILE A 121 6.08 14.25 -14.36
CA ILE A 121 5.00 13.78 -13.49
C ILE A 121 5.14 14.49 -12.15
N ILE A 122 4.03 14.96 -11.59
CA ILE A 122 3.98 15.50 -10.23
C ILE A 122 3.43 14.42 -9.29
N LYS A 123 4.10 14.25 -8.14
CA LYS A 123 3.60 13.49 -6.99
C LYS A 123 3.72 14.33 -5.72
N PHE A 124 3.00 13.96 -4.68
CA PHE A 124 3.06 14.63 -3.37
C PHE A 124 3.96 13.87 -2.40
N GLU A 125 4.73 14.60 -1.57
CA GLU A 125 5.46 13.99 -0.47
C GLU A 125 4.48 13.34 0.51
N GLY A 126 4.86 12.17 1.03
CA GLY A 126 4.02 11.36 1.91
C GLY A 126 3.03 10.42 1.19
N CYS A 127 2.78 10.61 -0.11
CA CYS A 127 2.09 9.60 -0.92
C CYS A 127 3.06 8.49 -1.34
N TYR A 128 2.57 7.25 -1.43
CA TYR A 128 3.31 6.09 -1.90
C TYR A 128 2.58 5.39 -3.04
N HIS A 129 3.23 5.38 -4.21
CA HIS A 129 2.69 4.80 -5.46
C HIS A 129 3.51 3.58 -5.89
N CYS A 130 3.84 2.72 -4.92
CA CYS A 130 4.74 1.58 -5.08
C CYS A 130 6.23 1.99 -5.25
N HIS A 131 7.06 1.05 -5.69
CA HIS A 131 8.53 1.15 -5.61
C HIS A 131 9.22 1.18 -6.98
N ALA A 132 8.52 1.52 -8.06
CA ALA A 132 9.16 1.73 -9.34
C ALA A 132 10.04 2.99 -9.29
N ASP A 133 11.19 3.00 -9.98
CA ASP A 133 12.15 4.10 -9.99
C ASP A 133 11.53 5.50 -10.15
N PRO A 134 10.52 5.73 -11.02
CA PRO A 134 9.90 7.04 -11.16
C PRO A 134 9.21 7.56 -9.89
N PHE A 135 8.95 6.72 -8.88
CA PHE A 135 8.34 7.12 -7.61
C PHE A 135 9.36 7.24 -6.46
N LEU A 136 10.56 6.68 -6.63
CA LEU A 136 11.60 6.65 -5.59
C LEU A 136 12.45 7.93 -5.59
N PHE A 137 11.77 9.08 -5.49
CA PHE A 137 12.43 10.38 -5.38
C PHE A 137 11.81 11.26 -4.29
N LYS A 138 12.65 12.09 -3.68
CA LYS A 138 12.23 13.21 -2.83
C LYS A 138 12.40 14.50 -3.61
N ALA A 139 11.43 15.42 -3.53
CA ALA A 139 11.56 16.73 -4.14
C ALA A 139 12.72 17.50 -3.47
N GLY A 140 13.59 18.11 -4.28
CA GLY A 140 14.65 18.98 -3.77
C GLY A 140 14.11 20.35 -3.29
N SER A 141 14.90 21.08 -2.52
CA SER A 141 14.54 22.39 -1.91
C SER A 141 14.46 23.57 -2.90
N GLY A 142 14.19 23.31 -4.18
CA GLY A 142 14.10 24.33 -5.24
C GLY A 142 12.81 25.14 -5.20
N VAL A 143 12.54 25.86 -6.30
CA VAL A 143 11.43 26.82 -6.49
C VAL A 143 10.02 26.20 -6.25
N ALA A 144 9.93 24.88 -6.15
CA ALA A 144 8.80 24.13 -5.57
C ALA A 144 8.34 24.62 -4.17
N THR A 145 9.21 25.27 -3.39
CA THR A 145 8.84 25.89 -2.09
C THR A 145 7.81 27.03 -2.23
N LEU A 146 7.62 27.57 -3.44
CA LEU A 146 6.68 28.65 -3.76
C LEU A 146 5.37 28.17 -4.43
N GLY A 147 5.20 26.85 -4.64
CA GLY A 147 3.98 26.30 -5.25
C GLY A 147 3.75 26.72 -6.72
N LEU A 148 4.76 27.28 -7.37
CA LEU A 148 4.74 27.60 -8.79
C LEU A 148 5.41 26.45 -9.56
N PRO A 149 4.82 25.93 -10.65
CA PRO A 149 5.52 24.99 -11.50
C PRO A 149 6.63 25.74 -12.24
N ASP A 150 7.88 25.39 -11.97
CA ASP A 150 9.09 25.88 -12.68
C ASP A 150 9.17 25.36 -14.13
N SER A 151 8.08 24.78 -14.63
CA SER A 151 7.99 23.86 -15.77
C SER A 151 6.57 23.80 -16.36
N PRO A 152 5.90 24.94 -16.61
CA PRO A 152 4.54 24.95 -17.15
C PRO A 152 4.50 24.31 -18.55
N GLY A 153 3.44 23.58 -18.86
CA GLY A 153 3.26 22.94 -20.18
C GLY A 153 4.05 21.64 -20.41
N GLU A 154 4.91 21.22 -19.47
CA GLU A 154 5.70 19.98 -19.59
C GLU A 154 5.20 18.84 -18.67
N ILE A 155 4.09 19.06 -17.95
CA ILE A 155 3.53 18.09 -17.02
C ILE A 155 2.56 17.14 -17.76
N ALA A 156 2.92 15.86 -17.82
CA ALA A 156 2.08 14.79 -18.38
C ALA A 156 0.92 14.43 -17.45
N GLY A 157 1.16 14.45 -16.13
CA GLY A 157 0.12 14.16 -15.17
C GLY A 157 0.52 14.41 -13.73
N ILE A 158 -0.51 14.50 -12.88
CA ILE A 158 -0.41 14.62 -11.43
C ILE A 158 -1.00 13.36 -10.82
N ILE A 159 -0.19 12.60 -10.09
CA ILE A 159 -0.61 11.40 -9.37
C ILE A 159 -0.64 11.68 -7.86
N LEU A 160 -1.72 11.24 -7.20
CA LEU A 160 -1.88 11.35 -5.75
C LEU A 160 -2.77 10.26 -5.17
N GLU A 161 -2.59 9.97 -3.88
CA GLU A 161 -3.61 9.27 -3.08
C GLU A 161 -4.73 10.28 -2.76
N PRO A 162 -6.00 10.03 -3.12
CA PRO A 162 -7.09 10.97 -2.79
C PRO A 162 -7.29 11.15 -1.29
N VAL A 163 -7.07 10.08 -0.51
CA VAL A 163 -6.85 10.13 0.94
C VAL A 163 -5.52 9.45 1.18
N VAL A 164 -4.55 10.17 1.74
CA VAL A 164 -3.24 9.60 2.05
C VAL A 164 -3.43 8.60 3.17
N GLY A 165 -2.91 7.38 3.02
CA GLY A 165 -2.83 6.42 4.12
C GLY A 165 -1.41 5.96 4.46
N ASN A 166 -0.45 6.11 3.54
CA ASN A 166 0.92 5.63 3.75
C ASN A 166 1.75 6.50 4.71
N SER A 167 1.34 7.76 4.95
CA SER A 167 1.97 8.69 5.91
C SER A 167 1.01 9.08 7.04
N GLY A 168 0.12 8.16 7.41
CA GLY A 168 -1.03 8.42 8.26
C GLY A 168 -2.28 8.68 7.44
N PHE A 169 -3.45 8.56 8.08
CA PHE A 169 -4.75 8.81 7.45
C PHE A 169 -5.01 10.32 7.35
N ILE A 170 -4.69 10.91 6.20
CA ILE A 170 -4.80 12.36 5.97
C ILE A 170 -5.87 12.60 4.90
N ALA A 171 -7.03 13.06 5.34
CA ALA A 171 -8.11 13.47 4.45
C ALA A 171 -7.75 14.79 3.73
N PRO A 172 -8.07 14.91 2.43
CA PRO A 172 -7.83 16.14 1.69
C PRO A 172 -8.83 17.21 2.10
N LYS A 173 -8.43 18.47 1.94
CA LYS A 173 -9.40 19.57 1.90
C LYS A 173 -10.13 19.55 0.55
N PRO A 174 -11.46 19.73 0.47
CA PRO A 174 -12.18 19.75 -0.79
C PRO A 174 -11.61 20.75 -1.80
N GLU A 175 -11.15 21.91 -1.33
CA GLU A 175 -10.55 22.96 -2.16
C GLU A 175 -9.27 22.48 -2.85
N PHE A 176 -8.52 21.59 -2.20
CA PHE A 176 -7.28 21.05 -2.75
C PHE A 176 -7.56 20.15 -3.96
N LEU A 177 -8.46 19.17 -3.84
CA LEU A 177 -8.78 18.27 -4.96
C LEU A 177 -9.42 19.03 -6.13
N ASN A 178 -10.28 20.00 -5.83
CA ASN A 178 -10.87 20.87 -6.84
C ASN A 178 -9.81 21.71 -7.56
N ALA A 179 -8.86 22.30 -6.83
CA ALA A 179 -7.77 23.07 -7.42
C ALA A 179 -6.89 22.21 -8.33
N ILE A 180 -6.50 21.01 -7.88
CA ILE A 180 -5.71 20.08 -8.70
C ILE A 180 -6.46 19.65 -9.96
N ARG A 181 -7.75 19.34 -9.87
CA ARG A 181 -8.58 19.01 -11.04
C ARG A 181 -8.66 20.18 -12.02
N LYS A 182 -8.79 21.41 -11.52
CA LYS A 182 -8.81 22.62 -12.36
C LYS A 182 -7.46 22.81 -13.07
N ILE A 183 -6.35 22.78 -12.33
CA ILE A 183 -4.99 22.99 -12.86
C ILE A 183 -4.64 21.94 -13.93
N THR A 184 -4.95 20.67 -13.67
CA THR A 184 -4.69 19.59 -14.66
C THR A 184 -5.44 19.82 -15.97
N LYS A 185 -6.70 20.28 -15.91
CA LYS A 185 -7.45 20.64 -17.13
C LYS A 185 -6.85 21.84 -17.86
N GLU A 186 -6.46 22.88 -17.12
CA GLU A 186 -5.89 24.10 -17.69
C GLU A 186 -4.53 23.87 -18.36
N ASP A 187 -3.67 23.04 -17.77
CA ASP A 187 -2.35 22.72 -18.33
C ASP A 187 -2.39 21.61 -19.41
N GLY A 188 -3.51 20.91 -19.57
CA GLY A 188 -3.59 19.71 -20.41
C GLY A 188 -2.73 18.57 -19.87
N ALA A 189 -2.75 18.39 -18.54
CA ALA A 189 -2.11 17.29 -17.83
C ALA A 189 -3.19 16.31 -17.33
N LEU A 190 -2.86 15.03 -17.17
CA LEU A 190 -3.80 14.05 -16.63
C LEU A 190 -3.85 14.10 -15.10
N LEU A 191 -5.05 14.12 -14.52
CA LEU A 191 -5.28 13.82 -13.11
C LEU A 191 -5.34 12.32 -12.90
N ILE A 192 -4.49 11.79 -12.03
CA ILE A 192 -4.38 10.37 -11.74
C ILE A 192 -4.67 10.14 -10.25
N PHE A 193 -5.73 9.41 -9.94
CA PHE A 193 -6.01 8.99 -8.58
C PHE A 193 -5.42 7.61 -8.30
N ASP A 194 -4.57 7.52 -7.29
CA ASP A 194 -4.14 6.26 -6.73
C ASP A 194 -5.17 5.76 -5.72
N GLU A 195 -6.10 4.96 -6.23
CA GLU A 195 -7.22 4.39 -5.50
C GLU A 195 -6.95 2.95 -5.04
N VAL A 196 -5.69 2.52 -5.00
CA VAL A 196 -5.31 1.17 -4.55
C VAL A 196 -5.78 0.90 -3.11
N MET A 197 -5.89 1.93 -2.27
CA MET A 197 -6.40 1.82 -0.89
C MET A 197 -7.81 2.37 -0.71
N THR A 198 -8.15 3.47 -1.37
CA THR A 198 -9.44 4.16 -1.21
C THR A 198 -10.56 3.57 -2.05
N GLY A 199 -10.22 2.94 -3.19
CA GLY A 199 -11.17 2.34 -4.12
C GLY A 199 -11.98 1.22 -3.46
N PHE A 200 -13.30 1.27 -3.63
CA PHE A 200 -14.26 0.36 -3.00
C PHE A 200 -14.22 0.33 -1.46
N ARG A 201 -13.49 1.25 -0.82
CA ARG A 201 -13.35 1.35 0.63
C ARG A 201 -14.00 2.61 1.19
N LEU A 202 -13.80 3.76 0.55
CA LEU A 202 -14.44 5.02 0.99
C LEU A 202 -15.91 5.10 0.56
N SER A 203 -16.21 4.63 -0.64
CA SER A 203 -17.57 4.49 -1.18
C SER A 203 -17.57 3.37 -2.23
N TYR A 204 -18.74 3.05 -2.78
CA TYR A 204 -18.86 2.03 -3.83
C TYR A 204 -18.00 2.38 -5.06
N GLY A 205 -18.02 3.65 -5.50
CA GLY A 205 -17.18 4.17 -6.57
C GLY A 205 -15.84 4.74 -6.12
N GLY A 206 -15.39 4.47 -4.88
CA GLY A 206 -14.10 4.95 -4.37
C GLY A 206 -14.09 6.42 -3.94
N ALA A 207 -12.90 7.01 -3.88
CA ALA A 207 -12.72 8.39 -3.48
C ALA A 207 -13.28 9.37 -4.51
N GLN A 208 -13.21 9.04 -5.81
CA GLN A 208 -13.76 9.88 -6.87
C GLN A 208 -15.28 10.13 -6.71
N GLU A 209 -16.05 9.09 -6.37
CA GLU A 209 -17.48 9.25 -6.05
C GLU A 209 -17.66 10.03 -4.74
N TYR A 210 -16.92 9.64 -3.70
CA TYR A 210 -17.04 10.24 -2.37
C TYR A 210 -16.78 11.75 -2.36
N PHE A 211 -15.77 12.21 -3.09
CA PHE A 211 -15.42 13.63 -3.20
C PHE A 211 -16.05 14.34 -4.40
N GLY A 212 -16.76 13.62 -5.28
CA GLY A 212 -17.34 14.18 -6.49
C GLY A 212 -16.29 14.72 -7.48
N ILE A 213 -15.11 14.10 -7.55
CA ILE A 213 -14.01 14.50 -8.44
C ILE A 213 -13.70 13.37 -9.40
N THR A 214 -13.87 13.59 -10.70
CA THR A 214 -13.52 12.61 -11.73
C THR A 214 -12.05 12.79 -12.18
N PRO A 215 -11.14 11.86 -11.84
CA PRO A 215 -9.80 11.83 -12.39
C PRO A 215 -9.83 11.35 -13.84
N ASP A 216 -8.75 11.56 -14.60
CA ASP A 216 -8.63 11.04 -15.96
C ASP A 216 -8.23 9.55 -15.94
N LEU A 217 -7.38 9.17 -14.98
CA LEU A 217 -6.96 7.79 -14.74
C LEU A 217 -7.10 7.43 -13.26
N SER A 218 -7.39 6.17 -12.96
CA SER A 218 -7.33 5.62 -11.59
C SER A 218 -6.56 4.31 -11.54
N THR A 219 -5.71 4.13 -10.53
CA THR A 219 -5.13 2.81 -10.22
C THR A 219 -5.94 2.12 -9.14
N LEU A 220 -6.30 0.86 -9.37
CA LEU A 220 -7.00 0.02 -8.40
C LEU A 220 -6.19 -1.22 -8.06
N GLY A 221 -6.42 -1.73 -6.86
CA GLY A 221 -5.74 -2.88 -6.29
C GLY A 221 -6.46 -3.35 -5.04
N LYS A 222 -5.76 -4.12 -4.20
CA LYS A 222 -6.25 -4.61 -2.89
C LYS A 222 -7.67 -5.21 -2.97
N VAL A 223 -8.69 -4.40 -2.69
CA VAL A 223 -10.10 -4.81 -2.62
C VAL A 223 -10.55 -5.51 -3.90
N ILE A 224 -10.11 -5.05 -5.08
CA ILE A 224 -10.50 -5.68 -6.36
C ILE A 224 -9.99 -7.10 -6.54
N GLY A 225 -8.90 -7.46 -5.86
CA GLY A 225 -8.34 -8.81 -5.90
C GLY A 225 -9.02 -9.75 -4.92
N GLY A 226 -9.84 -9.25 -3.99
CA GLY A 226 -10.48 -10.05 -2.95
C GLY A 226 -9.48 -10.81 -2.07
N GLY A 227 -8.21 -10.39 -2.05
CA GLY A 227 -7.07 -11.04 -1.41
C GLY A 227 -6.07 -11.70 -2.35
N LEU A 228 -6.41 -11.89 -3.62
CA LEU A 228 -5.45 -12.29 -4.65
C LEU A 228 -4.66 -11.08 -5.18
N LEU A 229 -3.54 -11.37 -5.85
CA LEU A 229 -2.68 -10.34 -6.42
C LEU A 229 -3.30 -9.81 -7.72
N VAL A 230 -3.86 -8.60 -7.66
CA VAL A 230 -4.47 -7.92 -8.81
C VAL A 230 -4.18 -6.42 -8.73
N GLY A 231 -3.78 -5.84 -9.87
CA GLY A 231 -3.73 -4.40 -10.10
C GLY A 231 -4.42 -4.06 -11.42
N ASN A 232 -5.14 -2.94 -11.47
CA ASN A 232 -5.86 -2.50 -12.68
C ASN A 232 -5.73 -0.99 -12.88
N ILE A 233 -5.89 -0.58 -14.13
CA ILE A 233 -6.01 0.84 -14.53
C ILE A 233 -7.42 1.06 -15.03
N PHE A 234 -8.08 2.08 -14.50
CA PHE A 234 -9.35 2.57 -14.98
C PHE A 234 -9.13 3.90 -15.70
N ILE A 235 -9.74 4.02 -16.88
CA ILE A 235 -9.72 5.23 -17.69
C ILE A 235 -11.12 5.83 -17.61
N SER A 236 -11.21 7.06 -17.13
CA SER A 236 -12.47 7.79 -17.12
C SER A 236 -12.77 8.30 -18.53
N LYS A 237 -13.98 8.04 -19.03
CA LYS A 237 -14.49 8.61 -20.27
C LYS A 237 -15.22 9.91 -20.01
#